data_AF-A0AA46UY72-F1
#
_entry.id   AF-A0AA46UY72-F1
#
_cell.length_a   1.000
_cell.length_b   1.000
_cell.length_c   1.000
_cell.angle_alpha   90.00
_cell.angle_beta   90.00
_cell.angle_gamma   90.00
#
_symmetry.space_group_name_H-M   'P 1'
#
loop_
_entity.id
_entity.type
_entity.pdbx_description
1 polymer ?
#
loop_
_entity_poly.entity_id
_entity_poly.type
_entity_poly.pdbx_seq_one_letter_code
_entity_poly.pdbx_strand_id
1 'polypeptide(L)'
;MELFSPSWQALRAAVAALPDEDFDQPSGSAAGRAAALADPALRVGTQDKVLTAGDYLSAYVLEWTPHHLDLTAHLPSAAAPPAETLAPARTALERIAGAPFPASFPDEAALRVGTGRRTPTDAERAALGGLAANLPLILG
;
A
#
# COMPACT_ATOMS: atom_id res chain seq x y z
N MET A 1 -10.22 25.38 -3.96
CA MET A 1 -11.20 24.38 -4.43
C MET A 1 -11.17 24.20 -5.97
N GLU A 2 -10.04 24.48 -6.64
CA GLU A 2 -9.93 24.47 -8.12
C GLU A 2 -9.09 23.29 -8.68
N LEU A 3 -8.38 22.54 -7.81
CA LEU A 3 -7.51 21.43 -8.23
C LEU A 3 -8.26 20.12 -8.53
N PHE A 4 -9.56 20.05 -8.24
CA PHE A 4 -10.39 18.86 -8.46
C PHE A 4 -10.77 18.69 -9.94
N SER A 5 -10.80 19.78 -10.73
CA SER A 5 -11.30 19.73 -12.12
C SER A 5 -10.40 18.99 -13.10
N PRO A 6 -9.05 19.19 -13.13
CA PRO A 6 -8.20 18.54 -14.14
C PRO A 6 -7.90 17.06 -13.84
N SER A 7 -7.68 16.74 -12.55
CA SER A 7 -7.42 15.38 -12.08
C SER A 7 -8.63 14.46 -12.26
N TRP A 8 -9.83 14.98 -11.99
CA TRP A 8 -11.08 14.27 -12.23
C TRP A 8 -11.36 14.05 -13.73
N GLN A 9 -11.08 15.04 -14.59
CA GLN A 9 -11.23 14.87 -16.03
C GLN A 9 -10.29 13.79 -16.59
N ALA A 10 -9.05 13.74 -16.12
CA ALA A 10 -8.11 12.73 -16.56
C ALA A 10 -8.46 11.33 -16.05
N LEU A 11 -8.93 11.19 -14.80
CA LEU A 11 -9.45 9.92 -14.31
C LEU A 11 -10.68 9.48 -15.11
N ARG A 12 -11.60 10.40 -15.42
CA ARG A 12 -12.75 10.11 -16.29
C ARG A 12 -12.34 9.74 -17.71
N ALA A 13 -11.30 10.35 -18.27
CA ALA A 13 -10.79 10.01 -19.58
C ALA A 13 -10.13 8.61 -19.58
N ALA A 14 -9.37 8.28 -18.54
CA ALA A 14 -8.79 6.95 -18.37
C ALA A 14 -9.87 5.87 -18.22
N VAL A 15 -10.90 6.14 -17.40
CA VAL A 15 -12.06 5.24 -17.24
C VAL A 15 -12.87 5.15 -18.54
N ALA A 16 -13.09 6.26 -19.26
CA ALA A 16 -13.81 6.26 -20.53
C ALA A 16 -13.03 5.61 -21.68
N ALA A 17 -11.71 5.44 -21.54
CA ALA A 17 -10.87 4.70 -22.48
C ALA A 17 -10.90 3.18 -22.22
N LEU A 18 -11.51 2.72 -21.12
CA LEU A 18 -11.71 1.30 -20.87
C LEU A 18 -12.86 0.79 -21.79
N PRO A 19 -12.68 -0.33 -22.50
CA PRO A 19 -13.75 -0.95 -23.27
C PRO A 19 -14.90 -1.41 -22.38
N ASP A 20 -16.14 -1.45 -22.90
CA ASP A 20 -17.34 -1.78 -22.13
C ASP A 20 -17.26 -3.14 -21.41
N GLU A 21 -16.59 -4.12 -22.02
CA GLU A 21 -16.30 -5.45 -21.44
C GLU A 21 -15.47 -5.40 -20.14
N ASP A 22 -14.83 -4.27 -19.84
CA ASP A 22 -14.11 -4.06 -18.60
C ASP A 22 -15.02 -3.70 -17.43
N PHE A 23 -16.19 -3.12 -17.71
CA PHE A 23 -17.19 -2.81 -16.68
C PHE A 23 -18.00 -4.03 -16.26
N ASP A 24 -18.03 -5.08 -17.09
CA ASP A 24 -18.63 -6.38 -16.78
C ASP A 24 -17.71 -7.30 -15.95
N GLN A 25 -16.45 -6.91 -15.76
CA GLN A 25 -15.49 -7.70 -14.99
C GLN A 25 -15.61 -7.44 -13.49
N PRO A 26 -15.18 -8.40 -12.64
CA PRO A 26 -15.01 -8.14 -11.22
C PRO A 26 -14.20 -6.87 -10.99
N SER A 27 -14.65 -6.01 -10.09
CA SER A 27 -14.10 -4.67 -9.86
C SER A 27 -12.57 -4.63 -9.69
N GLY A 28 -11.97 -5.68 -9.12
CA GLY A 28 -10.51 -5.79 -9.01
C GLY A 28 -9.78 -5.92 -10.35
N SER A 29 -10.38 -6.60 -11.34
CA SER A 29 -9.79 -6.75 -12.68
C SER A 29 -9.84 -5.42 -13.45
N ALA A 30 -10.98 -4.73 -13.40
CA ALA A 30 -11.13 -3.39 -13.98
C ALA A 30 -10.17 -2.38 -13.34
N ALA A 31 -10.06 -2.39 -12.01
CA ALA A 31 -9.12 -1.54 -11.28
C ALA A 31 -7.65 -1.85 -11.65
N GLY A 32 -7.31 -3.13 -11.80
CA GLY A 32 -5.97 -3.56 -12.22
C GLY A 32 -5.59 -3.04 -13.61
N ARG A 33 -6.51 -3.07 -14.58
CA ARG A 33 -6.27 -2.48 -15.91
C ARG A 33 -6.20 -0.97 -15.89
N ALA A 34 -7.09 -0.30 -15.16
CA ALA A 34 -7.05 1.14 -15.00
C ALA A 34 -5.70 1.60 -14.42
N ALA A 35 -5.17 0.87 -13.43
CA ALA A 35 -3.85 1.12 -12.86
C ALA A 35 -2.71 0.92 -13.89
N ALA A 36 -2.82 -0.09 -14.75
CA ALA A 36 -1.82 -0.36 -15.79
C ALA A 36 -1.82 0.66 -16.93
N LEU A 37 -2.98 1.25 -17.24
CA LEU A 37 -3.14 2.22 -18.34
C LEU A 37 -2.95 3.68 -17.90
N ALA A 38 -3.04 3.98 -16.61
CA ALA A 38 -2.88 5.33 -16.10
C ALA A 38 -1.44 5.84 -16.30
N ASP A 39 -1.30 7.09 -16.75
CA ASP A 39 -0.02 7.81 -16.68
C ASP A 39 0.38 7.93 -15.20
N PRO A 40 1.54 7.38 -14.77
CA PRO A 40 1.96 7.42 -13.37
C PRO A 40 2.12 8.84 -12.83
N ALA A 41 2.44 9.82 -13.69
CA ALA A 41 2.62 11.23 -13.31
C ALA A 41 1.29 12.00 -13.24
N LEU A 42 0.18 11.38 -13.63
CA LEU A 42 -1.12 12.02 -13.60
C LEU A 42 -1.50 12.41 -12.17
N ARG A 43 -2.00 13.64 -11.98
CA ARG A 43 -2.47 14.08 -10.66
C ARG A 43 -3.85 13.50 -10.35
N VAL A 44 -3.99 12.92 -9.16
CA VAL A 44 -5.24 12.40 -8.61
C VAL A 44 -5.53 13.06 -7.26
N GLY A 45 -6.79 13.39 -7.00
CA GLY A 45 -7.24 13.95 -5.73
C GLY A 45 -7.85 12.87 -4.83
N THR A 46 -7.45 12.82 -3.56
CA THR A 46 -8.04 11.91 -2.55
C THR A 46 -7.87 12.51 -1.15
N GLN A 47 -8.88 12.41 -0.28
CA GLN A 47 -8.81 12.89 1.11
C GLN A 47 -8.16 14.30 1.27
N ASP A 48 -8.58 15.27 0.45
CA ASP A 48 -8.01 16.63 0.39
C ASP A 48 -6.51 16.73 0.01
N LYS A 49 -5.89 15.62 -0.40
CA LYS A 49 -4.52 15.51 -0.92
C LYS A 49 -4.55 15.42 -2.45
N VAL A 50 -3.47 15.89 -3.07
CA VAL A 50 -3.20 15.68 -4.50
C VAL A 50 -1.92 14.86 -4.61
N LEU A 51 -2.02 13.68 -5.21
CA LEU A 51 -0.93 12.73 -5.41
C LEU A 51 -0.72 12.50 -6.91
N THR A 52 0.42 11.94 -7.29
CA THR A 52 0.52 11.30 -8.62
C THR A 52 -0.24 9.96 -8.59
N ALA A 53 -0.68 9.47 -9.75
CA ALA A 53 -1.33 8.16 -9.84
C ALA A 53 -0.40 7.05 -9.35
N GLY A 54 0.91 7.15 -9.64
CA GLY A 54 1.92 6.23 -9.12
C GLY A 54 2.04 6.27 -7.59
N ASP A 55 2.07 7.46 -6.99
CA ASP A 55 2.12 7.61 -5.52
C ASP A 55 0.84 7.10 -4.87
N TYR A 56 -0.31 7.37 -5.47
CA TYR A 56 -1.61 6.88 -5.01
C TYR A 56 -1.66 5.35 -5.02
N LEU A 57 -1.26 4.71 -6.12
CA LEU A 57 -1.20 3.25 -6.21
C LEU A 57 -0.16 2.65 -5.25
N SER A 58 0.97 3.33 -5.04
CA SER A 58 1.99 2.92 -4.07
C SER A 58 1.46 2.98 -2.63
N ALA A 59 0.70 4.03 -2.28
CA ALA A 59 0.02 4.13 -1.00
C ALA A 59 -0.99 2.98 -0.81
N TYR A 60 -1.73 2.60 -1.87
CA TYR A 60 -2.60 1.44 -1.82
C TYR A 60 -1.84 0.14 -1.54
N VAL A 61 -0.66 -0.08 -2.14
CA VAL A 61 0.16 -1.26 -1.83
C VAL A 61 0.60 -1.26 -0.37
N LEU A 62 1.02 -0.12 0.17
CA LEU A 62 1.42 0.03 1.58
C LEU A 62 0.24 -0.26 2.53
N GLU A 63 -0.95 0.29 2.27
CA GLU A 63 -2.10 0.17 3.17
C GLU A 63 -2.75 -1.23 3.08
N TRP A 64 -2.94 -1.74 1.87
CA TRP A 64 -3.68 -2.99 1.67
C TRP A 64 -2.86 -4.23 2.04
N THR A 65 -1.53 -4.19 1.94
CA THR A 65 -0.71 -5.37 2.26
C THR A 65 -0.82 -5.77 3.75
N PRO A 66 -0.65 -4.85 4.73
CA PRO A 66 -0.92 -5.15 6.14
C PRO A 66 -2.38 -5.56 6.40
N HIS A 67 -3.36 -4.97 5.71
CA HIS A 67 -4.76 -5.39 5.86
C HIS A 67 -5.03 -6.79 5.31
N HIS A 68 -4.32 -7.23 4.26
CA HIS A 68 -4.38 -8.62 3.77
C HIS A 68 -3.74 -9.58 4.79
N LEU A 69 -2.66 -9.16 5.47
CA LEU A 69 -2.08 -9.91 6.59
C LEU A 69 -3.04 -10.04 7.79
N ASP A 70 -3.86 -9.01 8.05
CA ASP A 70 -4.91 -9.04 9.07
C ASP A 70 -6.04 -10.00 8.67
N LEU A 71 -6.49 -9.92 7.41
CA LEU A 71 -7.53 -10.78 6.86
C LEU A 71 -7.14 -12.26 6.94
N THR A 72 -5.94 -12.61 6.49
CA THR A 72 -5.46 -14.00 6.45
C THR A 72 -5.15 -14.55 7.84
N ALA A 73 -4.87 -13.69 8.83
CA ALA A 73 -4.77 -14.11 10.23
C ALA A 73 -6.12 -14.61 10.78
N HIS A 74 -7.25 -14.10 10.27
CA HIS A 74 -8.60 -14.50 10.67
C HIS A 74 -9.28 -15.46 9.69
N LEU A 75 -8.74 -15.61 8.48
CA LEU A 75 -9.21 -16.51 7.43
C LEU A 75 -8.02 -17.31 6.86
N PRO A 76 -7.51 -18.32 7.58
CA PRO A 76 -6.27 -19.01 7.21
C PRO A 76 -6.37 -19.84 5.92
N SER A 77 -7.58 -20.06 5.40
CA SER A 77 -7.80 -20.68 4.08
C SER A 77 -7.66 -19.69 2.92
N ALA A 78 -7.62 -18.39 3.17
CA ALA A 78 -7.38 -17.38 2.15
C ALA A 78 -5.89 -17.37 1.74
N ALA A 79 -5.62 -17.02 0.49
CA ALA A 79 -4.26 -16.85 0.00
C ALA A 79 -3.54 -15.73 0.78
N ALA A 80 -2.26 -15.96 1.12
CA ALA A 80 -1.38 -14.93 1.66
C ALA A 80 -1.19 -13.77 0.67
N PRO A 81 -0.81 -12.55 1.13
CA PRO A 81 -0.41 -11.49 0.22
C PRO A 81 0.77 -11.94 -0.66
N PRO A 82 0.79 -11.56 -1.95
CA PRO A 82 1.90 -11.88 -2.83
C PRO A 82 3.22 -11.29 -2.30
N ALA A 83 4.33 -12.00 -2.52
CA ALA A 83 5.65 -11.53 -2.08
C ALA A 83 6.02 -10.19 -2.72
N GLU A 84 5.54 -9.95 -3.93
CA GLU A 84 5.74 -8.72 -4.70
C GLU A 84 5.07 -7.50 -4.04
N THR A 85 4.14 -7.68 -3.09
CA THR A 85 3.53 -6.55 -2.35
C THR A 85 4.21 -6.31 -1.00
N LEU A 86 4.78 -7.35 -0.38
CA LEU A 86 5.45 -7.26 0.92
C LEU A 86 6.71 -6.38 0.86
N ALA A 87 7.58 -6.58 -0.13
CA ALA A 87 8.85 -5.84 -0.21
C ALA A 87 8.66 -4.34 -0.49
N PRO A 88 7.78 -3.92 -1.44
CA PRO A 88 7.45 -2.51 -1.63
C PRO A 88 6.74 -1.89 -0.43
N ALA A 89 5.84 -2.62 0.24
CA ALA A 89 5.20 -2.14 1.46
C ALA A 89 6.21 -1.91 2.59
N ARG A 90 7.18 -2.82 2.78
CA ARG A 90 8.30 -2.61 3.71
C ARG A 90 9.10 -1.38 3.34
N THR A 91 9.45 -1.22 2.07
CA THR A 91 10.23 -0.06 1.60
C THR A 91 9.49 1.25 1.91
N ALA A 92 8.18 1.29 1.71
CA ALA A 92 7.37 2.46 2.05
C ALA A 92 7.28 2.68 3.57
N LEU A 93 7.12 1.62 4.36
CA LEU A 93 7.13 1.68 5.82
C LEU A 93 8.47 2.23 6.37
N GLU A 94 9.60 1.79 5.82
CA GLU A 94 10.95 2.26 6.18
C GLU A 94 11.15 3.75 5.88
N ARG A 95 10.57 4.24 4.77
CA ARG A 95 10.57 5.68 4.46
C ARG A 95 9.76 6.48 5.48
N ILE A 96 8.61 5.96 5.92
CA ILE A 96 7.80 6.59 6.98
C ILE A 96 8.53 6.54 8.33
N ALA A 97 9.19 5.42 8.62
CA ALA A 97 9.99 5.25 9.83
C ALA A 97 11.22 6.18 9.88
N GLY A 98 11.67 6.68 8.71
CA GLY A 98 12.92 7.43 8.56
C GLY A 98 14.17 6.58 8.74
N ALA A 99 14.04 5.26 8.83
CA ALA A 99 15.13 4.32 9.02
C ALA A 99 14.75 2.91 8.51
N PRO A 100 15.73 2.13 8.00
CA PRO A 100 15.47 0.76 7.57
C PRO A 100 15.19 -0.15 8.76
N PHE A 101 14.33 -1.16 8.57
CA PHE A 101 14.23 -2.28 9.50
C PHE A 101 15.44 -3.20 9.31
N PRO A 102 15.88 -3.94 10.36
CA PRO A 102 17.03 -4.84 10.24
C PRO A 102 16.86 -5.84 9.09
N ALA A 103 17.94 -6.10 8.33
CA ALA A 103 17.90 -7.03 7.20
C ALA A 103 17.55 -8.48 7.62
N SER A 104 17.69 -8.81 8.91
CA SER A 104 17.28 -10.09 9.49
C SER A 104 15.76 -10.26 9.59
N PHE A 105 14.97 -9.19 9.48
CA PHE A 105 13.52 -9.27 9.49
C PHE A 105 13.02 -9.71 8.11
N PRO A 106 12.18 -10.77 8.04
CA PRO A 106 11.32 -10.97 6.87
C PRO A 106 10.40 -9.77 6.67
N ASP A 107 10.02 -9.48 5.42
CA ASP A 107 9.18 -8.31 5.11
C ASP A 107 7.84 -8.34 5.85
N GLU A 108 7.20 -9.52 5.93
CA GLU A 108 5.99 -9.71 6.73
C GLU A 108 6.21 -9.36 8.21
N ALA A 109 7.34 -9.76 8.79
CA ALA A 109 7.65 -9.47 10.19
C ALA A 109 7.86 -7.97 10.41
N ALA A 110 8.56 -7.30 9.48
CA ALA A 110 8.74 -5.85 9.52
C ALA A 110 7.40 -5.10 9.45
N LEU A 111 6.50 -5.52 8.56
CA LEU A 111 5.16 -4.94 8.45
C LEU A 111 4.32 -5.17 9.71
N ARG A 112 4.26 -6.40 10.22
CA ARG A 112 3.43 -6.72 11.41
C ARG A 112 3.95 -6.06 12.67
N VAL A 113 5.28 -6.03 12.90
CA VAL A 113 5.88 -5.38 14.07
C VAL A 113 5.85 -3.88 13.94
N GLY A 114 6.27 -3.36 12.79
CA GLY A 114 6.35 -1.93 12.53
C GLY A 114 5.02 -1.23 12.66
N THR A 115 3.91 -1.92 12.38
CA THR A 115 2.55 -1.39 12.49
C THR A 115 1.80 -1.87 13.75
N GLY A 116 2.47 -2.57 14.67
CA GLY A 116 1.87 -2.97 15.96
C GLY A 116 0.90 -4.16 15.92
N ARG A 117 0.74 -4.82 14.76
CA ARG A 117 -0.10 -6.03 14.59
C ARG A 117 0.49 -7.26 15.29
N ARG A 118 1.78 -7.22 15.62
CA ARG A 118 2.48 -8.26 16.38
C ARG A 118 3.52 -7.65 17.30
N THR A 119 3.58 -8.13 18.53
CA THR A 119 4.69 -7.79 19.45
C THR A 119 6.01 -8.39 18.95
N PRO A 120 7.11 -7.61 18.90
CA PRO A 120 8.42 -8.15 18.55
C PRO A 120 8.91 -9.13 19.62
N THR A 121 9.60 -10.18 19.18
CA THR A 121 10.37 -11.08 20.08
C THR A 121 11.54 -10.32 20.73
N ASP A 122 12.17 -10.90 21.75
CA ASP A 122 13.32 -10.26 22.41
C ASP A 122 14.51 -10.06 21.45
N ALA A 123 14.76 -11.02 20.57
CA ALA A 123 15.80 -10.91 19.54
C ALA A 123 15.49 -9.79 18.53
N GLU A 124 14.24 -9.70 18.08
CA GLU A 124 13.77 -8.65 17.18
C GLU A 124 13.82 -7.27 17.84
N ARG A 125 13.42 -7.17 19.11
CA ARG A 125 13.49 -5.94 19.90
C ARG A 125 14.93 -5.46 20.07
N ALA A 126 15.86 -6.37 20.35
CA ALA A 126 17.28 -6.05 20.42
C ALA A 126 17.82 -5.59 19.06
N ALA A 127 17.41 -6.24 17.97
CA ALA A 127 17.83 -5.89 16.61
C ALA A 127 17.27 -4.53 16.13
N LEU A 128 16.05 -4.17 16.53
CA LEU A 128 15.44 -2.87 16.21
C LEU A 128 16.19 -1.70 16.87
N GLY A 129 16.82 -1.93 18.01
CA GLY A 129 17.58 -0.90 18.73
C GLY A 129 16.74 0.37 18.95
N GLY A 130 17.28 1.52 18.56
CA GLY A 130 16.61 2.81 18.70
C GLY A 130 15.30 2.94 17.91
N LEU A 131 15.12 2.18 16.83
CA LEU A 131 13.88 2.22 16.04
C LEU A 131 12.67 1.75 16.86
N ALA A 132 12.87 0.85 17.83
CA ALA A 132 11.80 0.30 18.65
C ALA A 132 11.02 1.38 19.45
N ALA A 133 11.64 2.53 19.74
CA ALA A 133 10.99 3.63 20.45
C ALA A 133 9.95 4.39 19.58
N ASN A 134 10.03 4.26 18.26
CA ASN A 134 9.15 4.93 17.30
C ASN A 134 8.03 4.02 16.79
N LEU A 135 7.92 2.80 17.30
CA LEU A 135 6.90 1.82 16.90
C LEU A 135 5.78 1.75 17.96
N PRO A 136 4.53 1.51 17.55
CA PRO A 136 4.09 1.24 16.18
C PRO A 136 3.89 2.52 15.35
N LEU A 137 4.10 2.40 14.04
CA LEU A 137 3.72 3.40 13.04
C LEU A 137 2.24 3.23 12.71
N ILE A 138 1.47 4.30 12.90
CA ILE A 138 0.05 4.34 12.56
C ILE A 138 -0.09 4.80 11.10
N LEU A 139 -0.66 3.93 10.27
CA LEU A 139 -0.96 4.16 8.86
C LEU A 139 -2.43 4.58 8.71
N GLY A 140 -2.75 5.47 7.75
CA GLY A 140 -4.04 6.17 7.68
C GLY A 140 -4.29 6.98 6.42
#